data_AF-A0A1Y6CPH1-F1
#
_entry.id   AF-A0A1Y6CPH1-F1
#
_cell.length_a   1.000
_cell.length_b   1.000
_cell.length_c   1.000
_cell.angle_alpha   90.00
_cell.angle_beta   90.00
_cell.angle_gamma   90.00
#
_symmetry.space_group_name_H-M   'P 1'
#
loop_
_entity.id
_entity.type
_entity.pdbx_description
1 polymer ?
#
loop_
_entity_poly.entity_id
_entity_poly.type
_entity_poly.pdbx_seq_one_letter_code
_entity_poly.pdbx_strand_id
1 'polypeptide(L)'
;MRIIVTALFLGLSLGACTKGKFSLGNRTAKNEPAAAGDPQNSESETTSEERKVMAKSTLVWKRYRSLESGVAAALNVPKEQLCVEAGQHSCIDKVHLTVLGGNEPFDNGQYERADAPSVLTALAVDRVIISACNTRIAMDKAGTAEVFKHFALSSASVTAEQARAQGTELYQRFLARDPSKEELDVIANFVSSAGNGEQAALALCYAIGTHSENIFL
;
A
#
# COMPACT_ATOMS: atom_id res chain seq x y z
N MET A 1 25.60 44.25 -23.57
CA MET A 1 24.88 43.45 -22.55
C MET A 1 25.48 42.04 -22.60
N ARG A 2 26.36 41.71 -21.65
CA ARG A 2 27.14 40.46 -21.62
C ARG A 2 26.56 39.56 -20.52
N ILE A 3 26.07 38.38 -20.89
CA ILE A 3 25.55 37.37 -19.95
C ILE A 3 26.69 36.42 -19.61
N ILE A 4 27.09 36.40 -18.34
CA ILE A 4 28.12 35.52 -17.79
C ILE A 4 27.42 34.21 -17.40
N VAL A 5 27.83 33.09 -18.01
CA VAL A 5 27.40 31.74 -17.68
C VAL A 5 28.41 31.18 -16.68
N THR A 6 28.01 31.06 -15.42
CA THR A 6 28.83 30.44 -14.36
C THR A 6 28.36 29.00 -14.17
N ALA A 7 29.18 28.04 -14.62
CA ALA A 7 28.95 26.62 -14.40
C ALA A 7 29.41 26.23 -12.99
N LEU A 8 28.48 25.71 -12.18
CA LEU A 8 28.76 25.18 -10.84
C LEU A 8 28.86 23.65 -10.93
N PHE A 9 30.07 23.11 -10.85
CA PHE A 9 30.33 21.67 -10.74
C PHE A 9 30.22 21.26 -9.26
N LEU A 10 29.20 20.49 -8.89
CA LEU A 10 29.12 19.80 -7.60
C LEU A 10 29.68 18.38 -7.77
N GLY A 11 30.75 18.07 -7.05
CA GLY A 11 31.34 16.73 -6.97
C GLY A 11 30.55 15.81 -6.05
N LEU A 12 30.15 14.65 -6.56
CA LEU A 12 29.58 13.54 -5.79
C LEU A 12 30.72 12.63 -5.29
N SER A 13 30.89 12.52 -3.97
CA SER A 13 31.77 11.54 -3.33
C SER A 13 31.00 10.23 -3.06
N LEU A 14 31.45 9.12 -3.63
CA LEU A 14 30.97 7.77 -3.32
C LEU A 14 31.53 7.29 -1.97
N GLY A 15 30.64 7.01 -1.01
CA GLY A 15 30.95 6.31 0.24
C GLY A 15 30.86 4.79 0.07
N ALA A 16 31.88 4.08 0.55
CA ALA A 16 32.01 2.63 0.46
C ALA A 16 31.11 1.89 1.47
N CYS A 17 30.36 0.87 1.00
CA CYS A 17 29.63 -0.06 1.85
C CYS A 17 30.53 -1.22 2.31
N THR A 18 30.74 -1.35 3.62
CA THR A 18 31.44 -2.49 4.24
C THR A 18 30.51 -3.69 4.42
N LYS A 19 30.99 -4.87 4.01
CA LYS A 19 30.33 -6.18 4.13
C LYS A 19 30.20 -6.62 5.60
N GLY A 20 28.97 -6.68 6.12
CA GLY A 20 28.63 -7.40 7.35
C GLY A 20 28.18 -8.84 7.05
N LYS A 21 28.90 -9.84 7.57
CA LYS A 21 28.55 -11.25 7.49
C LYS A 21 27.34 -11.55 8.40
N PHE A 22 26.22 -11.95 7.81
CA PHE A 22 25.10 -12.53 8.55
C PHE A 22 25.35 -14.03 8.79
N SER A 23 25.36 -14.44 10.05
CA SER A 23 25.50 -15.83 10.50
C SER A 23 24.13 -16.39 10.85
N LEU A 24 23.65 -17.37 10.07
CA LEU A 24 22.42 -18.11 10.34
C LEU A 24 22.69 -19.18 11.41
N GLY A 25 22.21 -18.93 12.63
CA GLY A 25 22.24 -19.88 13.74
C GLY A 25 21.19 -20.97 13.55
N ASN A 26 21.68 -22.18 13.24
CA ASN A 26 20.92 -23.41 13.13
C ASN A 26 20.51 -23.90 14.54
N ARG A 27 19.22 -23.88 14.88
CA ARG A 27 18.69 -24.52 16.11
C ARG A 27 18.02 -25.84 15.75
N THR A 28 18.76 -26.92 15.96
CA THR A 28 18.24 -28.29 16.01
C THR A 28 17.42 -28.49 17.29
N ALA A 29 16.14 -28.82 17.14
CA ALA A 29 15.30 -29.30 18.23
C ALA A 29 15.76 -30.70 18.66
N LYS A 30 16.11 -30.85 19.94
CA LYS A 30 16.48 -32.11 20.57
C LYS A 30 15.27 -32.63 21.36
N ASN A 31 14.71 -33.75 20.90
CA ASN A 31 13.75 -34.57 21.64
C ASN A 31 14.50 -35.55 22.56
N GLU A 32 14.05 -35.72 23.81
CA GLU A 32 14.09 -36.98 24.60
C GLU A 32 13.50 -36.76 26.03
N PRO A 33 13.14 -37.80 26.83
CA PRO A 33 11.84 -38.47 26.80
C PRO A 33 11.09 -38.45 28.16
N ALA A 34 9.95 -39.14 28.18
CA ALA A 34 8.93 -39.25 29.22
C ALA A 34 9.40 -39.74 30.60
N ALA A 35 8.72 -39.23 31.65
CA ALA A 35 8.63 -39.86 32.96
C ALA A 35 7.15 -39.96 33.37
N ALA A 36 6.76 -41.17 33.77
CA ALA A 36 5.44 -41.54 34.25
C ALA A 36 5.20 -41.03 35.68
N GLY A 37 3.97 -40.59 35.94
CA GLY A 37 3.44 -40.30 37.26
C GLY A 37 1.95 -39.98 37.14
N ASP A 38 1.11 -40.75 37.84
CA ASP A 38 -0.34 -40.67 37.92
C ASP A 38 -0.71 -40.71 39.41
N PRO A 39 -1.95 -40.42 39.86
CA PRO A 39 -2.83 -39.29 39.58
C PRO A 39 -3.18 -38.52 40.89
N GLN A 40 -3.56 -37.23 40.83
CA GLN A 40 -4.48 -36.68 41.85
C GLN A 40 -5.18 -35.37 41.40
N ASN A 41 -6.50 -35.41 41.54
CA ASN A 41 -7.51 -34.36 41.39
C ASN A 41 -7.05 -32.89 41.47
N SER A 42 -7.38 -32.14 40.41
CA SER A 42 -7.99 -30.83 40.58
C SER A 42 -9.08 -30.64 39.52
N GLU A 43 -10.33 -30.59 39.97
CA GLU A 43 -11.41 -30.00 39.19
C GLU A 43 -11.02 -28.54 38.88
N SER A 44 -10.67 -28.30 37.63
CA SER A 44 -10.64 -26.97 37.06
C SER A 44 -11.58 -27.01 35.88
N GLU A 45 -12.79 -26.50 36.09
CA GLU A 45 -13.66 -26.03 35.01
C GLU A 45 -12.88 -24.96 34.24
N THR A 46 -12.05 -25.41 33.31
CA THR A 46 -11.61 -24.58 32.21
C THR A 46 -12.75 -24.68 31.22
N THR A 47 -13.61 -23.67 31.19
CA THR A 47 -14.42 -23.39 30.01
C THR A 47 -13.45 -23.25 28.86
N SER A 48 -13.22 -24.36 28.17
CA SER A 48 -12.57 -24.41 26.88
C SER A 48 -13.49 -23.64 25.95
N GLU A 49 -13.36 -22.30 25.95
CA GLU A 49 -13.67 -21.52 24.78
C GLU A 49 -12.89 -22.17 23.65
N GLU A 50 -13.60 -22.96 22.87
CA GLU A 50 -13.14 -23.56 21.64
C GLU A 50 -12.67 -22.38 20.77
N ARG A 51 -11.38 -22.06 20.89
CA ARG A 51 -10.73 -21.05 20.09
C ARG A 51 -10.90 -21.53 18.66
N LYS A 52 -11.91 -20.98 17.98
CA LYS A 52 -12.16 -21.19 16.56
C LYS A 52 -10.82 -20.99 15.86
N VAL A 53 -10.17 -22.10 15.50
CA VAL A 53 -8.93 -22.05 14.76
C VAL A 53 -9.32 -21.51 13.40
N MET A 54 -9.00 -20.23 13.16
CA MET A 54 -9.20 -19.62 11.85
C MET A 54 -8.54 -20.53 10.82
N ALA A 55 -9.31 -20.94 9.82
CA ALA A 55 -8.78 -21.63 8.66
C ALA A 55 -7.60 -20.81 8.13
N LYS A 56 -6.45 -21.45 7.89
CA LYS A 56 -5.28 -20.77 7.32
C LYS A 56 -5.68 -20.17 5.97
N SER A 57 -5.95 -18.87 5.93
CA SER A 57 -6.05 -18.13 4.68
C SER A 57 -4.65 -18.04 4.09
N THR A 58 -4.49 -18.52 2.86
CA THR A 58 -3.24 -18.34 2.13
C THR A 58 -3.35 -16.98 1.46
N LEU A 59 -2.65 -15.98 2.00
CA LEU A 59 -2.59 -14.66 1.39
C LEU A 59 -1.87 -14.75 0.05
N VAL A 60 -2.54 -14.31 -1.01
CA VAL A 60 -1.99 -14.27 -2.36
C VAL A 60 -1.87 -12.83 -2.81
N TRP A 61 -0.76 -12.51 -3.49
CA TRP A 61 -0.59 -11.19 -4.07
C TRP A 61 -1.64 -10.90 -5.15
N LYS A 62 -2.32 -9.75 -5.05
CA LYS A 62 -3.29 -9.31 -6.06
C LYS A 62 -2.57 -9.10 -7.39
N ARG A 63 -3.08 -9.73 -8.45
CA ARG A 63 -2.50 -9.60 -9.80
C ARG A 63 -2.56 -8.16 -10.29
N TYR A 64 -1.58 -7.72 -11.07
CA TYR A 64 -1.50 -6.34 -11.56
C TYR A 64 -2.79 -5.82 -12.21
N ARG A 65 -3.48 -6.62 -13.03
CA ARG A 65 -4.78 -6.23 -13.64
C ARG A 65 -5.89 -6.05 -12.62
N SER A 66 -5.92 -6.89 -11.59
CA SER A 66 -6.89 -6.80 -10.50
C SER A 66 -6.61 -5.59 -9.62
N LEU A 67 -5.33 -5.29 -9.37
CA LEU A 67 -4.90 -4.07 -8.70
C LEU A 67 -5.32 -2.84 -9.52
N GLU A 68 -4.96 -2.79 -10.81
CA GLU A 68 -5.33 -1.71 -11.72
C GLU A 68 -6.84 -1.48 -11.76
N SER A 69 -7.63 -2.53 -12.01
CA SER A 69 -9.10 -2.39 -12.05
C SER A 69 -9.68 -1.96 -10.71
N GLY A 70 -9.12 -2.44 -9.60
CA GLY A 70 -9.57 -2.08 -8.25
C GLY A 70 -9.30 -0.62 -7.96
N VAL A 71 -8.11 -0.11 -8.27
CA VAL A 71 -7.74 1.29 -8.06
C VAL A 71 -8.52 2.21 -8.99
N ALA A 72 -8.68 1.84 -10.28
CA ALA A 72 -9.52 2.58 -11.22
C ALA A 72 -10.96 2.71 -10.73
N ALA A 73 -11.55 1.60 -10.25
CA ALA A 73 -12.91 1.59 -9.74
C ALA A 73 -13.04 2.38 -8.42
N ALA A 74 -12.13 2.18 -7.47
CA ALA A 74 -12.16 2.84 -6.16
C ALA A 74 -12.12 4.37 -6.31
N LEU A 75 -11.22 4.87 -7.17
CA LEU A 75 -11.03 6.29 -7.40
C LEU A 75 -11.86 6.84 -8.56
N ASN A 76 -12.65 6.03 -9.26
CA ASN A 76 -13.34 6.45 -10.49
C ASN A 76 -12.40 7.19 -11.47
N VAL A 77 -11.22 6.62 -11.71
CA VAL A 77 -10.20 7.16 -12.63
C VAL A 77 -10.10 6.22 -13.83
N PRO A 78 -10.12 6.73 -15.09
CA PRO A 78 -9.86 5.91 -16.27
C PRO A 78 -8.50 5.21 -16.16
N LYS A 79 -8.43 3.95 -16.60
CA LYS A 79 -7.21 3.14 -16.49
C LYS A 79 -6.00 3.81 -17.14
N GLU A 80 -6.24 4.49 -18.24
CA GLU A 80 -5.24 5.20 -19.04
C GLU A 80 -4.64 6.41 -18.29
N GLN A 81 -5.28 6.87 -17.23
CA GLN A 81 -4.87 8.02 -16.41
C GLN A 81 -4.43 7.63 -14.99
N LEU A 82 -4.52 6.35 -14.62
CA LEU A 82 -4.11 5.88 -13.30
C LEU A 82 -2.65 6.23 -13.01
N CYS A 83 -1.78 5.87 -13.94
CA CYS A 83 -0.35 6.03 -13.77
C CYS A 83 0.34 6.15 -15.12
N VAL A 84 0.74 7.38 -15.45
CA VAL A 84 1.35 7.72 -16.72
C VAL A 84 2.78 8.22 -16.48
N GLU A 85 3.76 7.40 -16.84
CA GLU A 85 5.16 7.75 -16.75
C GLU A 85 5.60 8.61 -17.94
N ALA A 86 6.35 9.67 -17.64
CA ALA A 86 6.77 10.69 -18.60
C ALA A 86 5.63 11.29 -19.45
N GLY A 87 4.37 11.20 -18.96
CA GLY A 87 3.20 11.71 -19.66
C GLY A 87 2.76 10.90 -20.89
N GLN A 88 3.36 9.74 -21.18
CA GLN A 88 3.08 8.99 -22.41
C GLN A 88 2.87 7.48 -22.23
N HIS A 89 3.41 6.87 -21.18
CA HIS A 89 3.41 5.42 -21.05
C HIS A 89 2.69 4.95 -19.80
N SER A 90 1.88 3.90 -19.91
CA SER A 90 1.29 3.22 -18.74
C SER A 90 2.41 2.71 -17.84
N CYS A 91 2.48 3.24 -16.61
CA CYS A 91 3.45 2.77 -15.65
C CYS A 91 3.16 1.33 -15.23
N ILE A 92 1.90 0.89 -15.32
CA ILE A 92 1.47 -0.47 -14.94
C ILE A 92 1.85 -1.47 -16.03
N ASP A 93 1.49 -1.19 -17.29
CA ASP A 93 1.64 -2.16 -18.39
C ASP A 93 3.02 -2.14 -19.05
N LYS A 94 3.80 -1.06 -18.86
CA LYS A 94 5.13 -0.94 -19.48
C LYS A 94 6.26 -0.87 -18.47
N VAL A 95 6.17 0.01 -17.47
CA VAL A 95 7.30 0.27 -16.56
C VAL A 95 7.38 -0.73 -15.40
N HIS A 96 6.23 -1.05 -14.80
CA HIS A 96 6.11 -1.86 -13.61
C HIS A 96 5.51 -3.24 -13.85
N LEU A 97 5.22 -3.61 -15.11
CA LEU A 97 4.52 -4.85 -15.45
C LEU A 97 5.17 -6.08 -14.80
N THR A 98 6.48 -6.25 -15.02
CA THR A 98 7.24 -7.38 -14.48
C THR A 98 7.27 -7.39 -12.95
N VAL A 99 7.50 -6.23 -12.32
CA VAL A 99 7.58 -6.14 -10.85
C VAL A 99 6.21 -6.29 -10.19
N LEU A 100 5.12 -6.02 -10.90
CA LEU A 100 3.74 -6.28 -10.45
C LEU A 100 3.25 -7.71 -10.77
N GLY A 101 4.15 -8.58 -11.24
CA GLY A 101 3.85 -10.00 -11.51
C GLY A 101 3.21 -10.28 -12.87
N GLY A 102 3.27 -9.33 -13.79
CA GLY A 102 2.99 -9.53 -15.21
C GLY A 102 4.19 -10.07 -15.98
N ASN A 103 4.01 -10.31 -17.27
CA ASN A 103 5.05 -10.73 -18.20
C ASN A 103 4.76 -10.15 -19.59
N GLU A 104 5.81 -9.86 -20.34
CA GLU A 104 5.74 -9.30 -21.70
C GLU A 104 6.56 -10.16 -22.67
N PRO A 105 5.94 -11.15 -23.33
CA PRO A 105 6.66 -12.11 -24.17
C PRO A 105 7.08 -11.54 -25.53
N PHE A 106 6.41 -10.50 -26.03
CA PHE A 106 6.64 -10.01 -27.39
C PHE A 106 7.69 -8.90 -27.43
N ASP A 107 7.52 -7.86 -26.60
CA ASP A 107 8.46 -6.73 -26.59
C ASP A 107 9.75 -7.06 -25.82
N ASN A 108 9.64 -7.78 -24.70
CA ASN A 108 10.75 -8.02 -23.77
C ASN A 108 11.25 -9.48 -23.74
N GLY A 109 10.65 -10.38 -24.51
CA GLY A 109 10.99 -11.81 -24.49
C GLY A 109 10.75 -12.50 -23.14
N GLN A 110 9.89 -11.93 -22.28
CA GLN A 110 9.61 -12.46 -20.96
C GLN A 110 8.42 -13.44 -21.00
N TYR A 111 8.72 -14.71 -21.25
CA TYR A 111 7.71 -15.78 -21.35
C TYR A 111 7.20 -16.28 -19.99
N GLU A 112 8.03 -16.17 -18.95
CA GLU A 112 7.70 -16.62 -17.60
C GLU A 112 7.43 -15.43 -16.67
N ARG A 113 6.44 -15.59 -15.80
CA ARG A 113 6.15 -14.63 -14.73
C ARG A 113 7.09 -14.88 -13.55
N ALA A 114 7.39 -13.83 -12.79
CA ALA A 114 8.01 -13.99 -11.49
C ALA A 114 7.15 -14.91 -10.60
N ASP A 115 7.80 -15.83 -9.89
CA ASP A 115 7.19 -16.78 -8.96
C ASP A 115 6.70 -16.10 -7.68
N ALA A 116 7.37 -15.01 -7.28
CA ALA A 116 7.04 -14.20 -6.12
C ALA A 116 7.21 -12.68 -6.38
N PRO A 117 6.54 -11.83 -5.59
CA PRO A 117 6.83 -10.40 -5.54
C PRO A 117 8.31 -10.13 -5.26
N SER A 118 8.87 -9.13 -5.92
CA SER A 118 10.23 -8.64 -5.66
C SER A 118 10.23 -7.56 -4.58
N VAL A 119 11.43 -7.16 -4.12
CA VAL A 119 11.59 -5.99 -3.24
C VAL A 119 11.09 -4.68 -3.85
N LEU A 120 10.98 -4.63 -5.19
CA LEU A 120 10.49 -3.46 -5.92
C LEU A 120 8.96 -3.45 -6.07
N THR A 121 8.28 -4.56 -5.75
CA THR A 121 6.84 -4.68 -5.97
C THR A 121 6.06 -3.70 -5.10
N ALA A 122 6.42 -3.56 -3.81
CA ALA A 122 5.80 -2.57 -2.92
C ALA A 122 5.99 -1.14 -3.45
N LEU A 123 7.22 -0.80 -3.89
CA LEU A 123 7.51 0.52 -4.46
C LEU A 123 6.69 0.81 -5.72
N ALA A 124 6.47 -0.20 -6.58
CA ALA A 124 5.63 -0.07 -7.75
C ALA A 124 4.15 0.16 -7.38
N VAL A 125 3.64 -0.54 -6.36
CA VAL A 125 2.29 -0.28 -5.83
C VAL A 125 2.17 1.15 -5.30
N ASP A 126 3.13 1.58 -4.48
CA ASP A 126 3.13 2.93 -3.92
C ASP A 126 3.08 3.99 -5.02
N ARG A 127 3.88 3.82 -6.09
CA ARG A 127 3.89 4.72 -7.25
C ARG A 127 2.54 4.77 -7.96
N VAL A 128 1.92 3.60 -8.21
CA VAL A 128 0.60 3.50 -8.84
C VAL A 128 -0.46 4.21 -8.00
N ILE A 129 -0.50 3.93 -6.69
CA ILE A 129 -1.50 4.52 -5.78
C ILE A 129 -1.30 6.03 -5.68
N ILE A 130 -0.07 6.51 -5.47
CA ILE A 130 0.19 7.95 -5.33
C ILE A 130 -0.16 8.70 -6.62
N SER A 131 0.14 8.11 -7.79
CA SER A 131 -0.21 8.70 -9.08
C SER A 131 -1.73 8.78 -9.24
N ALA A 132 -2.44 7.68 -9.00
CA ALA A 132 -3.89 7.63 -9.15
C ALA A 132 -4.62 8.57 -8.17
N CYS A 133 -4.14 8.65 -6.93
CA CYS A 133 -4.64 9.61 -5.95
C CYS A 133 -4.49 11.05 -6.42
N ASN A 134 -3.31 11.44 -6.93
CA ASN A 134 -3.08 12.78 -7.48
C ASN A 134 -3.98 13.06 -8.69
N THR A 135 -4.14 12.10 -9.61
CA THR A 135 -5.05 12.24 -10.76
C THR A 135 -6.48 12.51 -10.28
N ARG A 136 -7.00 11.72 -9.34
CA ARG A 136 -8.35 11.91 -8.79
C ARG A 136 -8.51 13.27 -8.10
N ILE A 137 -7.53 13.68 -7.29
CA ILE A 137 -7.56 14.98 -6.59
C ILE A 137 -7.61 16.12 -7.61
N ALA A 138 -6.83 16.04 -8.69
CA ALA A 138 -6.87 17.03 -9.77
C ALA A 138 -8.24 17.07 -10.46
N MET A 139 -8.86 15.91 -10.73
CA MET A 139 -10.21 15.81 -11.29
C MET A 139 -11.27 16.42 -10.37
N ASP A 140 -11.24 16.09 -9.07
CA ASP A 140 -12.16 16.63 -8.07
C ASP A 140 -12.00 18.13 -7.87
N LYS A 141 -10.78 18.66 -8.04
CA LYS A 141 -10.49 20.09 -7.95
C LYS A 141 -10.96 20.87 -9.18
N ALA A 142 -10.89 20.26 -10.36
CA ALA A 142 -11.26 20.89 -11.63
C ALA A 142 -12.78 20.84 -11.90
N GLY A 143 -13.51 19.92 -11.26
CA GLY A 143 -14.94 19.70 -11.48
C GLY A 143 -15.73 19.53 -10.20
N THR A 144 -16.83 18.78 -10.29
CA THR A 144 -17.60 18.37 -9.11
C THR A 144 -16.87 17.24 -8.41
N ALA A 145 -16.60 17.41 -7.11
CA ALA A 145 -15.94 16.37 -6.32
C ALA A 145 -16.80 15.10 -6.24
N GLU A 146 -16.27 13.97 -6.72
CA GLU A 146 -16.96 12.66 -6.68
C GLU A 146 -16.40 11.78 -5.57
N VAL A 147 -15.08 11.83 -5.33
CA VAL A 147 -14.38 11.01 -4.33
C VAL A 147 -14.05 11.84 -3.09
N PHE A 148 -13.31 12.93 -3.25
CA PHE A 148 -12.91 13.81 -2.14
C PHE A 148 -13.93 14.93 -1.89
N LYS A 149 -15.09 14.57 -1.35
CA LYS A 149 -16.24 15.48 -1.21
C LYS A 149 -16.60 15.85 0.23
N HIS A 150 -15.94 15.25 1.23
CA HIS A 150 -16.25 15.51 2.65
C HIS A 150 -15.58 16.77 3.22
N PHE A 151 -14.67 17.36 2.47
CA PHE A 151 -14.05 18.64 2.75
C PHE A 151 -13.61 19.31 1.45
N ALA A 152 -13.46 20.63 1.45
CA ALA A 152 -12.94 21.34 0.28
C ALA A 152 -11.44 21.09 0.15
N LEU A 153 -10.96 20.71 -1.03
CA LEU A 153 -9.52 20.52 -1.29
C LEU A 153 -8.70 21.80 -1.07
N SER A 154 -9.33 22.97 -1.18
CA SER A 154 -8.72 24.27 -0.89
C SER A 154 -8.78 24.68 0.58
N SER A 155 -9.32 23.84 1.47
CA SER A 155 -9.42 24.18 2.89
C SER A 155 -8.04 24.31 3.53
N ALA A 156 -7.92 25.25 4.47
CA ALA A 156 -6.67 25.44 5.22
C ALA A 156 -6.40 24.31 6.23
N SER A 157 -7.43 23.53 6.57
CA SER A 157 -7.35 22.37 7.46
C SER A 157 -8.53 21.43 7.24
N VAL A 158 -8.44 20.21 7.79
CA VAL A 158 -9.50 19.19 7.78
C VAL A 158 -9.80 18.80 9.22
N THR A 159 -11.08 18.80 9.61
CA THR A 159 -11.47 18.38 10.96
C THR A 159 -11.42 16.86 11.09
N ALA A 160 -11.35 16.36 12.33
CA ALA A 160 -11.36 14.93 12.59
C ALA A 160 -12.64 14.26 12.06
N GLU A 161 -13.79 14.92 12.13
CA GLU A 161 -15.07 14.41 11.63
C GLU A 161 -15.07 14.30 10.10
N GLN A 162 -14.54 15.31 9.41
CA GLN A 162 -14.37 15.29 7.95
C GLN A 162 -13.41 14.19 7.52
N ALA A 163 -12.30 14.04 8.24
CA ALA A 163 -11.32 12.98 8.00
C ALA A 163 -11.93 11.59 8.16
N ARG A 164 -12.71 11.36 9.23
CA ARG A 164 -13.39 10.07 9.45
C ARG A 164 -14.42 9.79 8.37
N ALA A 165 -15.23 10.78 7.98
CA ALA A 165 -16.22 10.60 6.91
C ALA A 165 -15.55 10.24 5.57
N GLN A 166 -14.50 10.98 5.19
CA GLN A 166 -13.73 10.68 3.99
C GLN A 166 -13.03 9.32 4.06
N GLY A 167 -12.48 8.97 5.22
CA GLY A 167 -11.84 7.69 5.49
C GLY A 167 -12.82 6.53 5.31
N THR A 168 -14.02 6.61 5.88
CA THR A 168 -15.08 5.60 5.70
C THR A 168 -15.39 5.35 4.23
N GLU A 169 -15.60 6.40 3.44
CA GLU A 169 -15.88 6.23 2.01
C GLU A 169 -14.70 5.60 1.26
N LEU A 170 -13.45 5.99 1.58
CA LEU A 170 -12.27 5.40 0.95
C LEU A 170 -12.06 3.94 1.34
N TYR A 171 -12.34 3.54 2.59
CA TYR A 171 -12.33 2.13 3.01
C TYR A 171 -13.35 1.31 2.23
N GLN A 172 -14.58 1.83 2.10
CA GLN A 172 -15.62 1.15 1.34
C GLN A 172 -15.25 1.02 -0.15
N ARG A 173 -14.62 2.05 -0.72
CA ARG A 173 -14.18 2.05 -2.12
C ARG A 173 -13.00 1.12 -2.39
N PHE A 174 -11.96 1.14 -1.56
CA PHE A 174 -10.76 0.32 -1.76
C PHE A 174 -10.89 -1.10 -1.24
N LEU A 175 -11.51 -1.27 -0.07
CA LEU A 175 -11.50 -2.52 0.70
C LEU A 175 -12.87 -3.19 0.78
N ALA A 176 -13.93 -2.57 0.25
CA ALA A 176 -15.29 -3.09 0.25
C ALA A 176 -15.79 -3.49 1.66
N ARG A 177 -15.36 -2.75 2.70
CA ARG A 177 -15.79 -2.93 4.08
C ARG A 177 -15.88 -1.61 4.82
N ASP A 178 -16.54 -1.64 5.97
CA ASP A 178 -16.53 -0.54 6.92
C ASP A 178 -15.23 -0.56 7.75
N PRO A 179 -14.63 0.60 8.02
CA PRO A 179 -13.50 0.70 8.95
C PRO A 179 -13.96 0.56 10.40
N SER A 180 -13.07 0.05 11.24
CA SER A 180 -13.26 0.09 12.69
C SER A 180 -13.11 1.52 13.22
N LYS A 181 -13.59 1.75 14.45
CA LYS A 181 -13.43 3.05 15.10
C LYS A 181 -11.95 3.40 15.31
N GLU A 182 -11.14 2.40 15.65
CA GLU A 182 -9.71 2.55 15.90
C GLU A 182 -8.97 2.94 14.61
N GLU A 183 -9.31 2.33 13.46
CA GLU A 183 -8.77 2.71 12.16
C GLU A 183 -9.09 4.18 11.82
N LEU A 184 -10.34 4.57 12.03
CA LEU A 184 -10.80 5.95 11.81
C LEU A 184 -10.10 6.96 12.73
N ASP A 185 -9.85 6.60 13.99
CA ASP A 185 -9.15 7.46 14.93
C ASP A 185 -7.66 7.61 14.58
N VAL A 186 -6.98 6.54 14.15
CA VAL A 186 -5.59 6.62 13.65
C VAL A 186 -5.52 7.55 12.43
N ILE A 187 -6.46 7.42 11.51
CA ILE A 187 -6.52 8.22 10.29
C ILE A 187 -6.79 9.69 10.58
N ALA A 188 -7.79 9.98 11.44
CA ALA A 188 -8.10 11.34 11.85
C ALA A 188 -6.89 12.03 12.51
N ASN A 189 -6.17 11.30 13.35
CA ASN A 189 -4.93 11.79 13.97
C ASN A 189 -3.83 12.02 12.93
N PHE A 190 -3.65 11.10 11.99
CA PHE A 190 -2.64 11.23 10.93
C PHE A 190 -2.86 12.49 10.09
N VAL A 191 -4.09 12.74 9.63
CA VAL A 191 -4.39 13.91 8.78
C VAL A 191 -4.50 15.22 9.54
N SER A 192 -4.63 15.21 10.87
CA SER A 192 -4.57 16.45 11.67
C SER A 192 -3.22 17.17 11.52
N SER A 193 -2.18 16.44 11.10
CA SER A 193 -0.86 16.98 10.76
C SER A 193 -0.68 17.29 9.27
N ALA A 194 -1.62 16.88 8.41
CA ALA A 194 -1.60 17.18 6.99
C ALA A 194 -2.01 18.64 6.79
N GLY A 195 -1.15 19.44 6.17
CA GLY A 195 -1.26 20.90 6.17
C GLY A 195 -2.62 21.42 5.69
N ASN A 196 -2.97 21.18 4.43
CA ASN A 196 -4.22 21.65 3.82
C ASN A 196 -5.11 20.48 3.32
N GLY A 197 -6.31 20.80 2.85
CA GLY A 197 -7.27 19.82 2.34
C GLY A 197 -6.69 18.90 1.24
N GLU A 198 -5.94 19.44 0.29
CA GLU A 198 -5.30 18.66 -0.78
C GLU A 198 -4.28 17.66 -0.23
N GLN A 199 -3.44 18.08 0.71
CA GLN A 199 -2.46 17.21 1.37
C GLN A 199 -3.15 16.14 2.22
N ALA A 200 -4.23 16.51 2.92
CA ALA A 200 -5.04 15.56 3.68
C ALA A 200 -5.69 14.50 2.76
N ALA A 201 -6.25 14.92 1.62
CA ALA A 201 -6.83 14.00 0.62
C ALA A 201 -5.78 13.02 0.08
N LEU A 202 -4.59 13.51 -0.28
CA LEU A 202 -3.50 12.67 -0.76
C LEU A 202 -3.03 11.68 0.31
N ALA A 203 -2.84 12.17 1.54
CA ALA A 203 -2.41 11.36 2.68
C ALA A 203 -3.42 10.24 3.00
N LEU A 204 -4.73 10.54 3.01
CA LEU A 204 -5.79 9.55 3.20
C LEU A 204 -5.80 8.50 2.10
N CYS A 205 -5.82 8.95 0.85
CA CYS A 205 -5.90 8.08 -0.30
C CYS A 205 -4.70 7.14 -0.39
N TYR A 206 -3.50 7.66 -0.14
CA TYR A 206 -2.29 6.86 -0.10
C TYR A 206 -2.34 5.83 1.04
N ALA A 207 -2.60 6.27 2.29
CA ALA A 207 -2.59 5.39 3.45
C ALA A 207 -3.57 4.20 3.32
N ILE A 208 -4.77 4.45 2.78
CA ILE A 208 -5.80 3.42 2.59
C ILE A 208 -5.51 2.60 1.32
N GLY A 209 -5.10 3.26 0.23
CA GLY A 209 -4.79 2.60 -1.04
C GLY A 209 -3.59 1.65 -0.97
N THR A 210 -2.63 1.91 -0.08
CA THR A 210 -1.48 1.01 0.17
C THR A 210 -1.71 0.04 1.32
N HIS A 211 -2.94 -0.07 1.85
CA HIS A 211 -3.24 -1.02 2.91
C HIS A 211 -3.02 -2.46 2.44
N SER A 212 -2.56 -3.35 3.32
CA SER A 212 -2.24 -4.75 2.98
C SER A 212 -3.45 -5.49 2.41
N GLU A 213 -4.65 -5.22 2.93
CA GLU A 213 -5.91 -5.77 2.40
C GLU A 213 -6.22 -5.34 0.96
N ASN A 214 -5.72 -4.18 0.51
CA ASN A 214 -5.86 -3.79 -0.90
C ASN A 214 -4.87 -4.56 -1.80
N ILE A 215 -3.80 -5.09 -1.23
CA ILE A 215 -2.67 -5.67 -1.95
C ILE A 215 -2.73 -7.20 -1.96
N PHE A 216 -3.27 -7.81 -0.91
CA PHE A 216 -3.41 -9.26 -0.76
C PHE A 216 -4.88 -9.69 -0.91
N LEU A 217 -5.09 -10.90 -1.43
CA LEU A 217 -6.36 -11.63 -1.49
C LEU A 217 -6.30 -12.89 -0.63
#